data_AF-A0A6C0AQF7-F1
#
_entry.id   AF-A0A6C0AQF7-F1
#
_cell.length_a   1.000
_cell.length_b   1.000
_cell.length_c   1.000
_cell.angle_alpha   90.00
_cell.angle_beta   90.00
_cell.angle_gamma   90.00
#
_symmetry.space_group_name_H-M   'P 1'
#
loop_
_entity.id
_entity.type
_entity.pdbx_description
1 polymer ?
#
loop_
_entity_poly.entity_id
_entity_poly.type
_entity_poly.pdbx_seq_one_letter_code
_entity_poly.pdbx_strand_id
1 'polypeptide(L)'
;MPNYNVNNDPTNYDVTEYSEYSEDTQDIIYEAEEPSSTKYVIALCELFNEKIHGDTLSDVKYHYLVNTRFKRLDMNYINEYAAFLNNSYIYESNLHHYSIFRNYRNMILNGNYIKPEIIEILYLKDDFGFDYCVGIKKTFWIKIIQRTWKNICKKRQEINIKRANILSLRYRELNIWWPDDCREYPDLRGMLSNLKF
;
A
#
# COMPACT_ATOMS: atom_id res chain seq x y z
N MET A 1 -4.05 -41.30 -49.24
CA MET A 1 -4.97 -40.83 -48.18
C MET A 1 -4.44 -41.35 -46.85
N PRO A 2 -4.07 -40.48 -45.90
CA PRO A 2 -3.52 -40.92 -44.62
C PRO A 2 -4.65 -41.22 -43.63
N ASN A 3 -4.53 -42.36 -42.94
CA ASN A 3 -5.34 -42.73 -41.79
C ASN A 3 -4.97 -41.84 -40.60
N TYR A 4 -5.91 -41.01 -40.16
CA TYR A 4 -5.87 -40.36 -38.86
C TYR A 4 -6.27 -41.39 -37.80
N ASN A 5 -5.42 -41.59 -36.80
CA ASN A 5 -5.84 -42.19 -35.53
C ASN A 5 -5.21 -41.37 -34.40
N VAL A 6 -5.94 -40.35 -33.96
CA VAL A 6 -5.61 -39.53 -32.79
C VAL A 6 -6.54 -40.01 -31.67
N ASN A 7 -6.07 -40.95 -30.88
CA ASN A 7 -6.62 -41.16 -29.54
C ASN A 7 -5.87 -40.21 -28.60
N ASN A 8 -6.36 -38.97 -28.50
CA ASN A 8 -6.01 -38.06 -27.42
C ASN A 8 -7.19 -38.07 -26.45
N ASP A 9 -7.05 -38.87 -25.39
CA ASP A 9 -7.94 -38.88 -24.25
C ASP A 9 -7.71 -37.57 -23.44
N PRO A 10 -8.73 -36.70 -23.23
CA PRO A 10 -8.52 -35.36 -22.68
C PRO A 10 -8.56 -35.33 -21.13
N THR A 11 -8.42 -36.46 -20.44
CA THR A 11 -8.63 -36.51 -18.98
C THR A 11 -7.36 -36.58 -18.14
N ASN A 12 -6.17 -36.38 -18.71
CA ASN A 12 -4.94 -36.29 -17.93
C ASN A 12 -4.56 -34.83 -17.67
N TYR A 13 -5.40 -34.12 -16.92
CA TYR A 13 -4.95 -32.92 -16.22
C TYR A 13 -4.27 -33.39 -14.95
N ASP A 14 -2.94 -33.27 -14.91
CA ASP A 14 -2.12 -33.45 -13.72
C ASP A 14 -2.61 -32.46 -12.65
N VAL A 15 -3.50 -32.92 -11.78
CA VAL A 15 -3.94 -32.21 -10.58
C VAL A 15 -2.92 -32.47 -9.49
N THR A 16 -1.72 -31.88 -9.60
CA THR A 16 -0.80 -31.72 -8.45
C THR A 16 0.29 -30.72 -8.80
N GLU A 17 -0.03 -29.42 -8.69
CA GLU A 17 0.99 -28.42 -8.37
C GLU A 17 0.39 -27.46 -7.34
N TYR A 18 0.07 -28.00 -6.16
CA TYR A 18 0.05 -27.19 -4.96
C TYR A 18 1.50 -26.80 -4.72
N SER A 19 1.86 -25.54 -4.97
CA SER A 19 3.17 -25.01 -4.61
C SER A 19 3.32 -25.13 -3.09
N GLU A 20 4.05 -26.13 -2.62
CA GLU A 20 4.55 -26.15 -1.26
C GLU A 20 5.36 -24.87 -1.07
N TYR A 21 4.81 -23.94 -0.30
CA TYR A 21 5.56 -22.82 0.24
C TYR A 21 6.80 -23.39 0.91
N SER A 22 8.00 -22.91 0.55
CA SER A 22 9.22 -23.35 1.20
C SER A 22 9.07 -23.15 2.71
N GLU A 23 9.58 -24.09 3.53
CA GLU A 23 9.51 -24.02 5.00
C GLU A 23 9.91 -22.63 5.53
N ASP A 24 10.87 -21.97 4.87
CA ASP A 24 11.35 -20.62 5.18
C ASP A 24 10.27 -19.52 5.08
N THR A 25 9.21 -19.70 4.28
CA THR A 25 8.16 -18.68 4.06
C THR A 25 6.98 -18.78 5.03
N GLN A 26 6.76 -19.94 5.67
CA GLN A 26 5.70 -20.14 6.66
C GLN A 26 5.86 -19.25 7.91
N ASP A 27 7.10 -18.92 8.25
CA ASP A 27 7.44 -18.01 9.36
C ASP A 27 7.25 -16.53 9.02
N ILE A 28 7.09 -16.19 7.74
CA ILE A 28 7.04 -14.79 7.26
C ILE A 28 5.59 -14.38 6.98
N ILE A 29 4.77 -15.28 6.44
CA ILE A 29 3.40 -14.99 5.98
C ILE A 29 2.37 -15.64 6.92
N TYR A 30 1.21 -15.00 7.10
CA TYR A 30 0.05 -15.63 7.73
C TYR A 30 -0.66 -16.56 6.76
N GLU A 31 -1.06 -17.74 7.24
CA GLU A 31 -2.04 -18.57 6.52
C GLU A 31 -3.39 -17.84 6.45
N ALA A 32 -4.25 -18.22 5.51
CA ALA A 32 -5.52 -17.53 5.25
C ALA A 32 -6.44 -17.47 6.49
N GLU A 33 -6.49 -18.57 7.24
CA GLU A 33 -7.33 -18.75 8.42
C GLU A 33 -6.63 -18.35 9.72
N GLU A 34 -5.31 -18.11 9.67
CA GLU A 34 -4.54 -17.78 10.87
C GLU A 34 -4.93 -16.40 11.40
N PRO A 35 -5.25 -16.27 12.70
CA PRO A 35 -5.54 -14.98 13.30
C PRO A 35 -4.26 -14.13 13.40
N SER A 36 -4.40 -12.83 13.13
CA SER A 36 -3.29 -11.90 13.31
C SER A 36 -2.93 -11.75 14.79
N SER A 37 -1.63 -11.69 15.09
CA SER A 37 -1.14 -11.54 16.47
C SER A 37 -1.40 -10.14 17.05
N THR A 38 -1.63 -9.16 16.18
CA THR A 38 -1.91 -7.78 16.55
C THR A 38 -3.07 -7.23 15.74
N LYS A 39 -3.67 -6.14 16.22
CA LYS A 39 -4.80 -5.47 15.56
C LYS A 39 -4.45 -4.94 14.15
N TYR A 40 -3.21 -4.49 13.95
CA TYR A 40 -2.75 -3.90 12.70
C TYR A 40 -1.57 -4.69 12.17
N VAL A 41 -1.67 -5.16 10.93
CA VAL A 41 -0.62 -5.93 10.28
C VAL A 41 -0.09 -5.19 9.06
N ILE A 42 1.11 -5.58 8.62
CA ILE A 42 1.61 -5.19 7.31
C ILE A 42 1.06 -6.19 6.30
N ALA A 43 0.51 -5.69 5.21
CA ALA A 43 -0.06 -6.50 4.15
C ALA A 43 0.12 -5.85 2.78
N LEU A 44 0.02 -6.69 1.76
CA LEU A 44 -0.20 -6.26 0.38
C LEU A 44 -1.69 -6.27 0.09
N CYS A 45 -2.18 -5.19 -0.51
CA CYS A 45 -3.59 -5.05 -0.83
C CYS A 45 -3.79 -4.53 -2.24
N GLU A 46 -4.94 -4.87 -2.79
CA GLU A 46 -5.39 -4.46 -4.11
C GLU A 46 -6.84 -3.97 -4.06
N LEU A 47 -7.25 -3.23 -5.07
CA LEU A 47 -8.65 -2.86 -5.27
C LEU A 47 -9.38 -4.00 -5.97
N PHE A 48 -10.65 -4.16 -5.62
CA PHE A 48 -11.52 -5.11 -6.28
C PHE A 48 -11.63 -4.83 -7.79
N ASN A 49 -11.61 -5.90 -8.59
CA ASN A 49 -11.80 -5.86 -10.03
C ASN A 49 -12.70 -7.01 -10.47
N GLU A 50 -13.86 -6.67 -11.03
CA GLU A 50 -14.89 -7.65 -11.40
C GLU A 50 -14.43 -8.64 -12.47
N LYS A 51 -13.45 -8.24 -13.30
CA LYS A 51 -12.89 -9.11 -14.35
C LYS A 51 -11.85 -10.09 -13.81
N ILE A 52 -11.23 -9.79 -12.68
CA ILE A 52 -10.17 -10.62 -12.07
C ILE A 52 -10.77 -11.46 -10.95
N HIS A 53 -11.57 -10.85 -10.08
CA HIS A 53 -12.09 -11.46 -8.86
C HIS A 53 -13.52 -11.99 -9.00
N GLY A 54 -14.14 -11.83 -10.18
CA GLY A 54 -15.54 -12.18 -10.42
C GLY A 54 -16.51 -11.06 -10.03
N ASP A 55 -17.78 -11.25 -10.36
CA ASP A 55 -18.83 -10.29 -10.03
C ASP A 55 -19.43 -10.58 -8.65
N THR A 56 -19.75 -9.54 -7.89
CA THR A 56 -20.38 -9.64 -6.56
C THR A 56 -21.26 -8.44 -6.28
N LEU A 57 -22.42 -8.66 -5.66
CA LEU A 57 -23.29 -7.59 -5.19
C LEU A 57 -22.91 -7.13 -3.77
N SER A 58 -22.04 -7.87 -3.08
CA SER A 58 -21.54 -7.58 -1.74
C SER A 58 -20.71 -6.29 -1.65
N ASP A 59 -20.60 -5.78 -0.42
CA ASP A 59 -19.79 -4.61 -0.06
C ASP A 59 -18.28 -4.82 -0.21
N VAL A 60 -17.83 -6.06 -0.47
CA VAL A 60 -16.44 -6.43 -0.75
C VAL A 60 -15.82 -5.51 -1.81
N LYS A 61 -16.58 -5.15 -2.86
CA LYS A 61 -16.11 -4.30 -3.96
C LYS A 61 -15.68 -2.88 -3.56
N TYR A 62 -16.13 -2.41 -2.40
CA TYR A 62 -15.80 -1.08 -1.87
C TYR A 62 -14.59 -1.09 -0.92
N HIS A 63 -14.03 -2.27 -0.64
CA HIS A 63 -12.90 -2.44 0.26
C HIS A 63 -11.63 -2.81 -0.50
N TYR A 64 -10.48 -2.67 0.17
CA TYR A 64 -9.25 -3.25 -0.34
C TYR A 64 -9.26 -4.75 -0.08
N LEU A 65 -8.99 -5.56 -1.09
CA LEU A 65 -8.72 -6.97 -0.91
C LEU A 65 -7.32 -7.18 -0.35
N VAL A 66 -7.19 -8.10 0.59
CA VAL A 66 -5.90 -8.46 1.19
C VAL A 66 -5.34 -9.64 0.43
N ASN A 67 -4.20 -9.43 -0.24
CA ASN A 67 -3.54 -10.48 -1.00
C ASN A 67 -2.62 -11.31 -0.11
N THR A 68 -1.80 -10.66 0.73
CA THR A 68 -0.88 -11.35 1.64
C THR A 68 -0.65 -10.53 2.90
N ARG A 69 -0.57 -11.21 4.05
CA ARG A 69 -0.30 -10.63 5.38
C ARG A 69 1.04 -11.14 5.89
N PHE A 70 1.82 -10.28 6.55
CA PHE A 70 3.16 -10.64 7.02
C PHE A 70 3.25 -10.67 8.55
N LYS A 71 3.77 -11.78 9.10
CA LYS A 71 4.09 -11.97 10.52
C LYS A 71 5.29 -11.14 10.95
N ARG A 72 6.26 -10.97 10.05
CA ARG A 72 7.53 -10.28 10.29
C ARG A 72 7.79 -9.22 9.23
N LEU A 73 8.42 -8.12 9.63
CA LEU A 73 8.85 -7.07 8.73
C LEU A 73 10.17 -7.48 8.05
N ASP A 74 10.07 -8.15 6.91
CA ASP A 74 11.18 -8.36 5.98
C ASP A 74 10.94 -7.56 4.71
N MET A 75 11.56 -6.37 4.61
CA MET A 75 11.32 -5.49 3.48
C MET A 75 11.87 -6.02 2.16
N ASN A 76 12.89 -6.89 2.16
CA ASN A 76 13.42 -7.44 0.92
C ASN A 76 12.39 -8.39 0.31
N TYR A 77 11.94 -9.35 1.11
CA TYR A 77 10.93 -10.32 0.71
C TYR A 77 9.61 -9.65 0.32
N ILE A 78 9.12 -8.72 1.16
CA ILE A 78 7.86 -8.00 0.91
C ILE A 78 7.93 -7.21 -0.40
N ASN A 79 9.06 -6.53 -0.67
CA ASN A 79 9.20 -5.73 -1.90
C ASN A 79 9.33 -6.62 -3.14
N GLU A 80 10.05 -7.74 -3.05
CA GLU A 80 10.14 -8.71 -4.14
C GLU A 80 8.77 -9.30 -4.48
N TYR A 81 8.00 -9.71 -3.46
CA TYR A 81 6.65 -10.22 -3.63
C TYR A 81 5.68 -9.16 -4.17
N ALA A 82 5.78 -7.92 -3.70
CA ALA A 82 5.01 -6.81 -4.25
C ALA A 82 5.39 -6.55 -5.73
N ALA A 83 6.66 -6.62 -6.10
CA ALA A 83 7.09 -6.45 -7.49
C ALA A 83 6.53 -7.57 -8.39
N PHE A 84 6.54 -8.82 -7.91
CA PHE A 84 5.91 -9.95 -8.57
C PHE A 84 4.42 -9.69 -8.85
N LEU A 85 3.66 -9.28 -7.84
CA LEU A 85 2.24 -8.97 -8.01
C LEU A 85 2.00 -7.75 -8.92
N ASN A 86 2.80 -6.69 -8.84
CA ASN A 86 2.64 -5.57 -9.77
C ASN A 86 2.90 -5.99 -11.22
N ASN A 87 3.84 -6.91 -11.46
CA ASN A 87 4.14 -7.40 -12.80
C ASN A 87 2.97 -8.20 -13.40
N SER A 88 2.25 -9.01 -12.64
CA SER A 88 1.06 -9.73 -13.16
C SER A 88 0.00 -8.76 -13.66
N TYR A 89 -0.24 -7.69 -12.92
CA TYR A 89 -1.20 -6.64 -13.26
C TYR A 89 -0.84 -5.81 -14.49
N ILE A 90 0.45 -5.71 -14.86
CA ILE A 90 0.86 -5.05 -16.12
C ILE A 90 0.30 -5.82 -17.32
N TYR A 91 0.36 -7.15 -17.30
CA TYR A 91 -0.18 -7.99 -18.37
C TYR A 91 -1.71 -7.91 -18.45
N GLU A 92 -2.37 -7.77 -17.30
CA GLU A 92 -3.83 -7.66 -17.19
C GLU A 92 -4.36 -6.24 -17.45
N SER A 93 -3.49 -5.24 -17.56
CA SER A 93 -3.86 -3.83 -17.73
C SER A 93 -4.67 -3.52 -18.99
N ASN A 94 -4.68 -4.43 -19.97
CA ASN A 94 -5.48 -4.35 -21.19
C ASN A 94 -6.96 -4.71 -20.99
N LEU A 95 -7.32 -5.31 -19.86
CA LEU A 95 -8.71 -5.59 -19.52
C LEU A 95 -9.42 -4.26 -19.21
N HIS A 96 -10.29 -3.83 -20.13
CA HIS A 96 -11.18 -2.69 -19.90
C HIS A 96 -12.11 -3.02 -18.72
N HIS A 97 -11.85 -2.35 -17.61
CA HIS A 97 -12.60 -2.50 -16.37
C HIS A 97 -13.57 -1.31 -16.24
N TYR A 98 -14.87 -1.60 -16.14
CA TYR A 98 -15.88 -0.64 -15.71
C TYR A 98 -15.80 -0.47 -14.19
N SER A 99 -14.65 0.01 -13.72
CA SER A 99 -14.40 0.08 -12.29
C SER A 99 -15.12 1.27 -11.66
N ILE A 100 -15.59 1.07 -10.43
CA ILE A 100 -16.01 2.14 -9.50
C ILE A 100 -14.92 3.24 -9.39
N PHE A 101 -13.65 2.88 -9.54
CA PHE A 101 -12.49 3.76 -9.50
C PHE A 101 -12.11 4.29 -10.90
N ARG A 102 -12.59 5.49 -11.24
CA ARG A 102 -12.33 6.11 -12.57
C ARG A 102 -10.84 6.15 -12.98
N ASN A 103 -9.91 6.20 -12.01
CA ASN A 103 -8.48 6.29 -12.24
C ASN A 103 -7.72 4.95 -12.11
N TYR A 104 -8.43 3.81 -12.05
CA TYR A 104 -7.86 2.49 -11.77
C TYR A 104 -6.70 2.11 -12.70
N ARG A 105 -6.88 2.29 -14.01
CA ARG A 105 -5.85 1.99 -15.02
C ARG A 105 -4.53 2.72 -14.73
N ASN A 106 -4.59 4.01 -14.42
CA ASN A 106 -3.38 4.79 -14.11
C ASN A 106 -2.75 4.35 -12.77
N MET A 107 -3.54 3.86 -11.82
CA MET A 107 -3.02 3.34 -10.56
C MET A 107 -2.18 2.09 -10.79
N ILE A 108 -2.68 1.13 -11.57
CA ILE A 108 -1.95 -0.12 -11.89
C ILE A 108 -0.66 0.17 -12.66
N LEU A 109 -0.74 1.03 -13.69
CA LEU A 109 0.41 1.33 -14.57
C LEU A 109 1.55 2.10 -13.88
N ASN A 110 1.32 2.64 -12.68
CA ASN A 110 2.33 3.40 -11.94
C ASN A 110 3.46 2.51 -11.35
N GLY A 111 3.40 1.18 -11.52
CA GLY A 111 4.41 0.21 -11.05
C GLY A 111 4.54 0.10 -9.52
N ASN A 112 3.78 0.89 -8.77
CA ASN A 112 3.74 0.94 -7.30
C ASN A 112 2.28 0.89 -6.82
N TYR A 113 1.49 0.07 -7.48
CA TYR A 113 0.07 -0.13 -7.19
C TYR A 113 -0.10 -0.95 -5.93
N ILE A 114 0.46 -2.16 -5.93
CA ILE A 114 0.54 -3.05 -4.78
C ILE A 114 1.82 -2.73 -4.02
N LYS A 115 1.69 -2.45 -2.73
CA LYS A 115 2.80 -2.09 -1.85
C LYS A 115 2.45 -2.40 -0.40
N PRO A 116 3.44 -2.55 0.48
CA PRO A 116 3.18 -2.74 1.90
C PRO A 116 2.40 -1.57 2.50
N GLU A 117 1.27 -1.89 3.12
CA GLU A 117 0.44 -0.96 3.85
C GLU A 117 0.14 -1.53 5.25
N ILE A 118 -0.01 -0.64 6.23
CA ILE A 118 -0.50 -1.01 7.57
C ILE A 118 -2.01 -1.03 7.50
N ILE A 119 -2.61 -2.19 7.76
CA ILE A 119 -4.05 -2.42 7.63
C ILE A 119 -4.65 -3.04 8.89
N GLU A 120 -5.92 -2.74 9.11
CA GLU A 120 -6.80 -3.52 9.99
C GLU A 120 -7.54 -4.55 9.12
N ILE A 121 -7.50 -5.82 9.51
CA ILE A 121 -8.15 -6.92 8.79
C ILE A 121 -9.62 -6.98 9.18
N LEU A 122 -10.47 -7.23 8.20
CA LEU A 122 -11.90 -7.46 8.38
C LEU A 122 -12.33 -8.56 7.41
N TYR A 123 -13.23 -9.44 7.85
CA TYR A 123 -13.78 -10.51 7.01
C TYR A 123 -15.22 -10.15 6.65
N LEU A 124 -15.51 -10.10 5.35
CA LEU A 124 -16.85 -9.84 4.82
C LEU A 124 -17.35 -11.08 4.10
N LYS A 125 -18.64 -11.39 4.27
CA LYS A 125 -19.29 -12.43 3.47
C LYS A 125 -19.76 -11.85 2.15
N ASP A 126 -19.60 -12.62 1.09
CA ASP A 126 -20.29 -12.35 -0.16
C ASP A 126 -21.74 -12.83 -0.11
N ASP A 127 -22.43 -12.65 -1.25
CA ASP A 127 -23.83 -13.03 -1.41
C ASP A 127 -24.04 -14.56 -1.38
N PHE A 128 -22.98 -15.34 -1.61
CA PHE A 128 -22.98 -16.80 -1.60
C PHE A 128 -22.52 -17.40 -0.25
N GLY A 129 -22.11 -16.56 0.70
CA GLY A 129 -21.67 -16.94 2.04
C GLY A 129 -20.18 -17.25 2.18
N PHE A 130 -19.36 -16.98 1.15
CA PHE A 130 -17.90 -17.09 1.21
C PHE A 130 -17.28 -15.89 1.91
N ASP A 131 -16.28 -16.14 2.75
CA ASP A 131 -15.56 -15.10 3.47
C ASP A 131 -14.43 -14.49 2.61
N TYR A 132 -14.47 -13.17 2.45
CA TYR A 132 -13.44 -12.36 1.83
C TYR A 132 -12.61 -11.63 2.90
N CYS A 133 -11.28 -11.75 2.79
CA CYS A 133 -10.35 -10.99 3.62
C CYS A 133 -10.16 -9.58 3.03
N VAL A 134 -10.68 -8.57 3.72
CA VAL A 134 -10.60 -7.17 3.32
C VAL A 134 -9.80 -6.34 4.32
N GLY A 135 -9.22 -5.23 3.85
CA GLY A 135 -8.29 -4.40 4.60
C GLY A 135 -8.72 -2.95 4.69
N ILE A 136 -8.68 -2.38 5.91
CA ILE A 136 -8.84 -0.94 6.14
C ILE A 136 -7.46 -0.32 6.34
N LYS A 137 -7.02 0.47 5.35
CA LYS A 137 -5.71 1.15 5.40
C LYS A 137 -5.65 2.17 6.54
N LYS A 138 -4.66 2.03 7.43
CA LYS A 138 -4.38 2.98 8.53
C LYS A 138 -3.24 3.94 8.22
N THR A 139 -2.62 3.83 7.04
CA THR A 139 -1.49 4.69 6.64
C THR A 139 -1.90 6.13 6.33
N PHE A 140 -3.20 6.43 6.18
CA PHE A 140 -3.69 7.78 5.91
C PHE A 140 -3.28 8.79 7.00
N TRP A 141 -3.56 8.47 8.27
CA TRP A 141 -3.23 9.34 9.41
C TRP A 141 -1.72 9.53 9.57
N ILE A 142 -0.96 8.46 9.37
CA ILE A 142 0.50 8.50 9.39
C ILE A 142 1.02 9.43 8.28
N LYS A 143 0.47 9.34 7.06
CA LYS A 143 0.83 10.22 5.94
C LYS A 143 0.55 11.70 6.24
N ILE A 144 -0.55 12.02 6.92
CA ILE A 144 -0.86 13.38 7.35
C ILE A 144 0.22 13.89 8.32
N ILE A 145 0.51 13.14 9.37
CA ILE A 145 1.52 13.50 10.38
C ILE A 145 2.89 13.67 9.72
N GLN A 146 3.29 12.73 8.85
CA GLN A 146 4.55 12.79 8.12
C GLN A 146 4.62 14.03 7.22
N ARG A 147 3.53 14.39 6.55
CA ARG A 147 3.49 15.58 5.67
C ARG A 147 3.65 16.86 6.47
N THR A 148 2.91 17.01 7.57
CA THR A 148 3.01 18.21 8.42
C THR A 148 4.40 18.31 9.06
N TRP A 149 4.98 17.18 9.47
CA TRP A 149 6.33 17.14 10.04
C TRP A 149 7.40 17.52 9.01
N LYS A 150 7.34 16.96 7.80
CA LYS A 150 8.24 17.33 6.68
C LYS A 150 8.16 18.82 6.35
N ASN A 151 6.96 19.40 6.38
CA ASN A 151 6.78 20.84 6.17
C ASN A 151 7.45 21.68 7.26
N ILE A 152 7.36 21.27 8.53
CA ILE A 152 8.06 21.96 9.63
C ILE A 152 9.57 21.85 9.44
N CYS A 153 10.09 20.65 9.15
CA CYS A 153 11.52 20.46 8.91
C CYS A 153 12.02 21.34 7.74
N LYS A 154 11.24 21.45 6.66
CA LYS A 154 11.55 22.34 5.54
C LYS A 154 11.62 23.81 5.99
N LYS A 155 10.63 24.29 6.75
CA LYS A 155 10.64 25.65 7.30
C LYS A 155 11.84 25.90 8.22
N ARG A 156 12.20 24.92 9.07
CA ARG A 156 13.40 25.01 9.92
C ARG A 156 14.66 25.15 9.09
N GLN A 157 14.77 24.40 8.00
CA GLN A 157 15.91 24.48 7.08
C GLN A 157 15.99 25.88 6.42
N GLU A 158 14.87 26.40 5.93
CA GLU A 158 14.79 27.75 5.36
C GLU A 158 15.23 28.83 6.37
N ILE A 159 14.75 28.75 7.61
CA ILE A 159 15.14 29.66 8.68
C ILE A 159 16.62 29.54 9.02
N ASN A 160 17.16 28.32 9.10
CA ASN A 160 18.58 28.11 9.36
C ASN A 160 19.45 28.73 8.27
N ILE A 161 19.06 28.61 7.00
CA ILE A 161 19.74 29.27 5.87
C ILE A 161 19.71 30.79 6.03
N LYS A 162 18.54 31.37 6.35
CA LYS A 162 18.41 32.81 6.59
C LYS A 162 19.25 33.31 7.77
N ARG A 163 19.29 32.53 8.85
CA ARG A 163 20.07 32.82 10.06
C ARG A 163 21.57 32.70 9.84
N ALA A 164 22.01 31.87 8.89
CA ALA A 164 23.41 31.75 8.50
C ALA A 164 23.89 32.91 7.61
N ASN A 165 23.00 33.77 7.11
CA ASN A 165 23.37 34.94 6.32
C ASN A 165 24.10 35.98 7.20
N ILE A 166 25.20 36.54 6.69
CA ILE A 166 26.00 37.57 7.36
C ILE A 166 25.18 38.79 7.81
N LEU A 167 24.20 39.22 7.00
CA LEU A 167 23.33 40.35 7.35
C LEU A 167 22.46 40.03 8.56
N SER A 168 21.92 38.81 8.62
CA SER A 168 21.10 38.33 9.73
C SER A 168 21.91 38.18 11.00
N LEU A 169 23.15 37.69 10.90
CA LEU A 169 24.09 37.58 12.01
C LEU A 169 24.44 38.96 12.58
N ARG A 170 24.81 39.90 11.70
CA ARG A 170 25.10 41.29 12.10
C ARG A 170 23.89 41.98 12.74
N TYR A 171 22.69 41.75 12.20
CA TYR A 171 21.46 42.27 12.81
C TYR A 171 21.27 41.73 14.23
N ARG A 172 21.53 40.43 14.43
CA ARG A 172 21.44 39.79 15.75
C ARG A 172 22.50 40.32 16.73
N GLU A 173 23.70 40.61 16.27
CA GLU A 173 24.74 41.23 17.11
C GLU A 173 24.33 42.59 17.65
N LEU A 174 23.67 43.41 16.81
CA LEU A 174 23.23 44.76 17.17
C LEU A 174 21.95 44.77 18.02
N ASN A 175 21.01 43.85 17.76
CA ASN A 175 19.66 43.89 18.33
C ASN A 175 19.33 42.72 19.27
N ILE A 176 20.25 41.77 19.48
CA ILE A 176 20.11 40.54 20.31
C ILE A 176 19.13 39.50 19.73
N TRP A 177 18.07 39.93 19.04
CA TRP A 177 17.10 39.06 18.37
C TRP A 177 17.37 38.89 16.86
N TRP A 178 16.79 37.83 16.28
CA TRP A 178 16.82 37.62 14.83
C TRP A 178 15.91 38.61 14.07
N PRO A 179 16.23 38.91 12.80
CA PRO A 179 15.34 39.63 11.89
C PRO A 179 13.93 39.02 11.84
N ASP A 180 12.91 39.84 11.60
CA ASP A 180 11.49 39.42 11.64
C ASP A 180 11.20 38.19 10.76
N ASP A 181 11.85 38.10 9.60
CA ASP A 181 11.63 37.05 8.60
C ASP A 181 12.24 35.67 8.95
N CYS A 182 13.02 35.60 10.05
CA CYS A 182 13.60 34.38 10.60
C CYS A 182 13.59 34.35 12.14
N ARG A 183 12.74 35.18 12.76
CA ARG A 183 12.60 35.27 14.22
C ARG A 183 11.92 34.05 14.80
N GLU A 184 10.77 33.68 14.25
CA GLU A 184 9.99 32.54 14.72
C GLU A 184 10.64 31.23 14.27
N TYR A 185 10.88 30.32 15.22
CA TYR A 185 11.35 28.97 14.91
C TYR A 185 10.18 27.98 15.04
N PRO A 186 9.79 27.27 13.99
CA PRO A 186 8.58 26.46 14.00
C PRO A 186 8.77 25.27 14.95
N ASP A 187 7.82 25.13 15.87
CA ASP A 187 7.75 24.01 16.81
C ASP A 187 6.82 22.89 16.30
N LEU A 188 6.90 21.71 16.90
CA LEU A 188 5.97 20.60 16.65
C LEU A 188 4.61 20.83 17.33
N ARG A 189 4.57 21.65 18.38
CA ARG A 189 3.31 22.04 19.04
C ARG A 189 2.40 22.77 18.06
N GLY A 190 1.16 22.33 17.97
CA GLY A 190 0.20 22.88 17.00
C GLY A 190 0.45 22.45 15.55
N MET A 191 1.35 21.51 15.26
CA MET A 191 1.61 21.01 13.90
C MET A 191 0.33 20.55 13.17
N LEU A 192 -0.64 20.01 13.92
CA LEU A 192 -1.90 19.50 13.40
C LEU A 192 -3.06 20.51 13.51
N SER A 193 -2.87 21.68 14.12
CA SER A 193 -3.96 22.64 14.38
C SER A 193 -4.57 23.24 13.11
N ASN A 194 -3.84 23.21 12.01
CA ASN A 194 -4.28 23.72 10.71
C ASN A 194 -5.13 22.72 9.91
N LEU A 195 -5.27 21.48 10.40
CA LEU A 195 -6.09 20.46 9.73
C LEU A 195 -7.57 20.74 10.03
N LYS A 196 -8.34 20.99 8.98
CA LYS A 196 -9.80 21.04 9.03
C LYS A 196 -10.29 19.66 8.58
N PHE A 197 -11.09 18.99 9.42
CA PHE A 197 -11.71 17.70 9.13
C PHE A 197 -13.19 17.90 8.83
#